data_AF-A0A2P8D0S3-F1
#
_entry.id   AF-A0A2P8D0S3-F1
#
_cell.length_a   1.000
_cell.length_b   1.000
_cell.length_c   1.000
_cell.angle_alpha   90.00
_cell.angle_beta   90.00
_cell.angle_gamma   90.00
#
_symmetry.space_group_name_H-M   'P 1'
#
loop_
_entity.id
_entity.type
_entity.pdbx_description
1 polymer ?
#
loop_
_entity_poly.entity_id
_entity_poly.type
_entity_poly.pdbx_seq_one_letter_code
_entity_poly.pdbx_strand_id
1 'polypeptide(L)'
;MNTINLKTTSDEIEIYVNQLNDVLDIIWKDENYGRQQPDRFYFILFLKLRFVIGSMNFHLQNLDAKRDFTVSLCLLLRTAMLDILNVYYVMDSSDKTQEQEYRINRLMADHFKFEFKDYSDEEKDTIRQDWPELFELDGKQKKFEYLSSKKLVEEITNFESLQREGKICREVYMKLSKFEHNGAFTFDILLAPYIPEQYPKVKALIKVAINSAVIGIRTLCDYWLTKDDLISSKLTESVHKILKN
;
A
#
# COMPACT_ATOMS: atom_id res chain seq x y z
N MET A 1 22.95 19.83 6.64
CA MET A 1 21.83 19.10 6.00
C MET A 1 22.44 17.88 5.31
N ASN A 2 22.13 16.67 5.77
CA ASN A 2 22.63 15.45 5.14
C ASN A 2 21.92 15.27 3.78
N THR A 3 22.63 15.58 2.71
CA THR A 3 22.25 15.26 1.33
C THR A 3 22.24 13.75 1.21
N ILE A 4 21.06 13.14 1.31
CA ILE A 4 20.94 11.69 1.08
C ILE A 4 21.16 11.43 -0.40
N ASN A 5 22.02 10.45 -0.66
CA ASN A 5 22.40 10.00 -1.99
C ASN A 5 21.26 9.15 -2.56
N LEU A 6 20.65 9.60 -3.67
CA LEU A 6 19.59 8.87 -4.36
C LEU A 6 20.01 7.44 -4.76
N LYS A 7 21.32 7.23 -4.95
CA LYS A 7 21.89 5.90 -5.19
C LYS A 7 21.65 4.95 -4.01
N THR A 8 21.86 5.41 -2.77
CA THR A 8 21.62 4.61 -1.57
C THR A 8 20.15 4.22 -1.43
N THR A 9 19.23 5.13 -1.73
CA THR A 9 17.78 4.83 -1.73
C THR A 9 17.40 3.83 -2.84
N SER A 10 18.08 3.88 -3.99
CA SER A 10 17.88 2.92 -5.09
C SER A 10 18.37 1.51 -4.70
N ASP A 11 19.54 1.41 -4.06
CA ASP A 11 20.10 0.15 -3.57
C ASP A 11 19.19 -0.47 -2.47
N GLU A 12 18.66 0.35 -1.56
CA GLU A 12 17.69 -0.09 -0.56
C GLU A 12 16.42 -0.64 -1.21
N ILE A 13 15.86 0.05 -2.21
CA ILE A 13 14.66 -0.40 -2.94
C ILE A 13 14.88 -1.80 -3.54
N GLU A 14 16.04 -2.07 -4.12
CA GLU A 14 16.35 -3.36 -4.74
C GLU A 14 16.35 -4.52 -3.72
N ILE A 15 16.90 -4.28 -2.51
CA ILE A 15 16.86 -5.24 -1.41
C ILE A 15 15.42 -5.61 -1.05
N TYR A 16 14.52 -4.63 -0.94
CA TYR A 16 13.12 -4.89 -0.57
C TYR A 16 12.32 -5.55 -1.69
N VAL A 17 12.63 -5.27 -2.95
CA VAL A 17 12.04 -6.00 -4.09
C VAL A 17 12.41 -7.48 -4.01
N ASN A 18 13.65 -7.80 -3.65
CA ASN A 18 14.08 -9.19 -3.48
C ASN A 18 13.37 -9.87 -2.29
N GLN A 19 13.26 -9.19 -1.15
CA GLN A 19 12.51 -9.73 0.01
C GLN A 19 11.02 -9.97 -0.31
N LEU A 20 10.39 -9.09 -1.09
CA LEU A 20 9.02 -9.31 -1.56
C LEU A 20 8.92 -10.53 -2.48
N ASN A 21 9.92 -10.76 -3.35
CA ASN A 21 9.95 -11.97 -4.18
C ASN A 21 10.01 -13.22 -3.30
N ASP A 22 10.82 -13.22 -2.23
CA ASP A 22 10.92 -14.35 -1.31
C ASP A 22 9.58 -14.65 -0.61
N VAL A 23 8.87 -13.61 -0.16
CA VAL A 23 7.55 -13.75 0.47
C VAL A 23 6.50 -14.23 -0.53
N LEU A 24 6.49 -13.68 -1.75
CA LEU A 24 5.60 -14.12 -2.83
C LEU A 24 5.83 -15.60 -3.16
N ASP A 25 7.09 -16.03 -3.19
CA ASP A 25 7.47 -17.43 -3.41
C ASP A 25 6.94 -18.34 -2.30
N ILE A 26 7.02 -17.92 -1.03
CA ILE A 26 6.46 -18.68 0.11
C ILE A 26 4.95 -18.83 -0.05
N ILE A 27 4.25 -17.73 -0.30
CA ILE A 27 2.78 -17.73 -0.46
C ILE A 27 2.36 -18.61 -1.63
N TRP A 28 3.07 -18.50 -2.76
CA TRP A 28 2.76 -19.24 -3.98
C TRP A 28 3.02 -20.75 -3.85
N LYS A 29 4.09 -21.13 -3.14
CA LYS A 29 4.51 -22.53 -2.98
C LYS A 29 3.78 -23.26 -1.84
N ASP A 30 3.13 -22.55 -0.92
CA ASP A 30 2.37 -23.17 0.17
C ASP A 30 0.98 -23.63 -0.32
N GLU A 31 0.79 -24.95 -0.35
CA GLU A 31 -0.44 -25.59 -0.83
C GLU A 31 -1.69 -25.21 -0.04
N ASN A 32 -1.53 -24.77 1.22
CA ASN A 32 -2.63 -24.34 2.09
C ASN A 32 -2.86 -22.83 2.00
N TYR A 33 -1.79 -22.06 1.81
CA TYR A 33 -1.83 -20.59 1.79
C TYR A 33 -2.51 -20.07 0.52
N GLY A 34 -2.30 -20.63 -0.67
CA GLY A 34 -2.95 -20.12 -1.91
C GLY A 34 -4.49 -20.23 -1.97
N ARG A 35 -5.15 -20.85 -0.98
CA ARG A 35 -6.56 -21.26 -1.08
C ARG A 35 -7.55 -20.35 -0.35
N GLN A 36 -7.11 -19.53 0.61
CA GLN A 36 -8.00 -18.68 1.40
C GLN A 36 -8.04 -17.24 0.87
N GLN A 37 -9.17 -16.56 1.08
CA GLN A 37 -9.36 -15.18 0.61
C GLN A 37 -8.31 -14.20 1.17
N PRO A 38 -7.93 -14.26 2.47
CA PRO A 38 -6.86 -13.42 3.01
C PRO A 38 -5.53 -13.60 2.31
N ASP A 39 -5.12 -14.84 2.07
CA ASP A 39 -3.83 -15.13 1.46
C ASP A 39 -3.76 -14.67 -0.01
N ARG A 40 -4.87 -14.82 -0.75
CA ARG A 40 -5.01 -14.23 -2.10
C ARG A 40 -4.91 -12.71 -2.07
N PHE A 41 -5.56 -12.07 -1.09
CA PHE A 41 -5.48 -10.62 -0.89
C PHE A 41 -4.03 -10.17 -0.62
N TYR A 42 -3.33 -10.84 0.30
CA TYR A 42 -1.92 -10.54 0.60
C TYR A 42 -1.02 -10.78 -0.61
N PHE A 43 -1.18 -11.91 -1.32
CA PHE A 43 -0.41 -12.21 -2.51
C PHE A 43 -0.56 -11.12 -3.58
N ILE A 44 -1.79 -10.74 -3.91
CA ILE A 44 -2.06 -9.73 -4.94
C ILE A 44 -1.51 -8.37 -4.53
N LEU A 45 -1.71 -7.94 -3.27
CA LEU A 45 -1.17 -6.66 -2.82
C LEU A 45 0.35 -6.66 -2.76
N PHE A 46 1.00 -7.76 -2.35
CA PHE A 46 2.46 -7.84 -2.35
C PHE A 46 3.02 -7.85 -3.77
N LEU A 47 2.36 -8.55 -4.70
CA LEU A 47 2.75 -8.55 -6.11
C LEU A 47 2.63 -7.16 -6.72
N LYS A 48 1.52 -6.46 -6.43
CA LYS A 48 1.29 -5.08 -6.85
C LYS A 48 2.34 -4.15 -6.25
N LEU A 49 2.57 -4.22 -4.94
CA LEU A 49 3.60 -3.43 -4.27
C LEU A 49 4.96 -3.67 -4.91
N ARG A 50 5.35 -4.93 -5.15
CA ARG A 50 6.60 -5.30 -5.83
C ARG A 50 6.73 -4.64 -7.20
N PHE A 51 5.67 -4.63 -8.02
CA PHE A 51 5.67 -3.91 -9.30
C PHE A 51 5.76 -2.39 -9.15
N VAL A 52 5.01 -1.81 -8.22
CA VAL A 52 5.03 -0.38 -7.94
C VAL A 52 6.42 0.05 -7.50
N ILE A 53 7.05 -0.66 -6.57
CA ILE A 53 8.40 -0.40 -6.06
C ILE A 53 9.46 -0.55 -7.15
N GLY A 54 9.39 -1.62 -7.95
CA GLY A 54 10.29 -1.79 -9.11
C GLY A 54 10.19 -0.61 -10.08
N SER A 55 8.98 -0.12 -10.33
CA SER A 55 8.73 1.04 -11.19
C SER A 55 9.24 2.34 -10.56
N MET A 56 9.07 2.51 -9.24
CA MET A 56 9.60 3.65 -8.49
C MET A 56 11.11 3.75 -8.62
N ASN A 57 11.83 2.61 -8.60
CA ASN A 57 13.28 2.58 -8.75
C ASN A 57 13.74 3.18 -10.09
N PHE A 58 13.09 2.76 -11.19
CA PHE A 58 13.36 3.29 -12.53
C PHE A 58 13.16 4.81 -12.59
N HIS A 59 12.06 5.32 -12.05
CA HIS A 59 11.78 6.75 -12.03
C HIS A 59 12.76 7.53 -11.13
N LEU A 60 13.14 6.97 -9.98
CA LEU A 60 14.05 7.60 -9.03
C LEU A 60 15.44 7.81 -9.64
N GLN A 61 15.97 6.80 -10.34
CA GLN A 61 17.27 6.86 -11.00
C GLN A 61 17.34 7.94 -12.10
N ASN A 62 16.19 8.29 -12.68
CA ASN A 62 16.11 9.28 -13.76
C ASN A 62 15.56 10.65 -13.30
N LEU A 63 15.23 10.80 -12.02
CA LEU A 63 14.51 11.97 -11.49
C LEU A 63 15.26 13.30 -11.70
N ASP A 64 16.60 13.27 -11.61
CA ASP A 64 17.44 14.45 -11.79
C ASP A 64 17.62 14.81 -13.28
N ALA A 65 17.51 13.83 -14.19
CA ALA A 65 17.63 14.03 -15.63
C ALA A 65 16.30 14.46 -16.27
N LYS A 66 15.17 13.99 -15.73
CA LYS A 66 13.81 14.23 -16.24
C LYS A 66 12.85 14.49 -15.08
N ARG A 67 12.56 15.77 -14.83
CA ARG A 67 11.76 16.24 -13.69
C ARG A 67 10.30 15.80 -13.77
N ASP A 68 9.81 15.54 -14.97
CA ASP A 68 8.52 14.93 -15.31
C ASP A 68 8.30 13.57 -14.62
N PHE A 69 9.36 12.81 -14.31
CA PHE A 69 9.23 11.58 -13.51
C PHE A 69 8.80 11.81 -12.06
N THR A 70 8.90 13.04 -11.56
CA THR A 70 8.39 13.41 -10.22
C THR A 70 6.90 13.11 -10.09
N VAL A 71 6.13 13.37 -11.15
CA VAL A 71 4.68 13.20 -11.16
C VAL A 71 4.32 11.72 -11.13
N SER A 72 4.92 10.93 -12.04
CA SER A 72 4.74 9.47 -12.07
C SER A 72 5.12 8.83 -10.74
N LEU A 73 6.24 9.27 -10.14
CA LEU A 73 6.71 8.76 -8.86
C LEU A 73 5.73 9.08 -7.73
N CYS A 74 5.16 10.28 -7.68
CA CYS A 74 4.14 10.65 -6.69
C CYS A 74 2.85 9.83 -6.83
N LEU A 75 2.41 9.52 -8.06
CA LEU A 75 1.24 8.66 -8.29
C LEU A 75 1.51 7.22 -7.84
N LEU A 76 2.68 6.67 -8.17
CA LEU A 76 3.10 5.34 -7.72
C LEU A 76 3.18 5.25 -6.19
N LEU A 77 3.81 6.24 -5.55
CA LEU A 77 3.95 6.31 -4.10
C LEU A 77 2.60 6.41 -3.41
N ARG A 78 1.65 7.18 -3.96
CA ARG A 78 0.30 7.27 -3.43
C ARG A 78 -0.39 5.92 -3.42
N THR A 79 -0.33 5.21 -4.54
CA THR A 79 -0.90 3.86 -4.67
C THR A 79 -0.27 2.92 -3.65
N ALA A 80 1.07 2.93 -3.53
CA ALA A 80 1.77 2.13 -2.54
C ALA A 80 1.33 2.45 -1.10
N MET A 81 1.15 3.72 -0.75
CA MET A 81 0.72 4.11 0.60
C MET A 81 -0.70 3.62 0.93
N LEU A 82 -1.61 3.69 -0.03
CA LEU A 82 -2.97 3.19 0.17
C LEU A 82 -2.99 1.66 0.27
N ASP A 83 -2.25 0.97 -0.60
CA ASP A 83 -2.13 -0.48 -0.56
C ASP A 83 -1.54 -0.95 0.77
N ILE A 84 -0.44 -0.35 1.25
CA ILE A 84 0.15 -0.66 2.56
C ILE A 84 -0.85 -0.43 3.69
N LEU A 85 -1.60 0.68 3.66
CA LEU A 85 -2.62 0.96 4.66
C LEU A 85 -3.75 -0.09 4.65
N ASN A 86 -4.18 -0.54 3.48
CA ASN A 86 -5.14 -1.63 3.34
C ASN A 86 -4.59 -2.94 3.93
N VAL A 87 -3.32 -3.25 3.68
CA VAL A 87 -2.69 -4.45 4.26
C VAL A 87 -2.64 -4.35 5.79
N TYR A 88 -2.23 -3.21 6.35
CA TYR A 88 -2.24 -3.00 7.80
C TYR A 88 -3.61 -3.16 8.42
N TYR A 89 -4.65 -2.63 7.76
CA TYR A 89 -6.03 -2.78 8.21
C TYR A 89 -6.45 -4.25 8.27
N VAL A 90 -6.11 -5.09 7.28
CA VAL A 90 -6.44 -6.53 7.32
C VAL A 90 -5.54 -7.30 8.29
N MET A 91 -4.26 -6.95 8.37
CA MET A 91 -3.27 -7.59 9.25
C MET A 91 -3.52 -7.32 10.73
N ASP A 92 -4.19 -6.22 11.06
CA ASP A 92 -4.59 -5.92 12.44
C ASP A 92 -5.58 -6.95 13.00
N SER A 93 -6.22 -7.78 12.16
CA SER A 93 -7.04 -8.92 12.58
C SER A 93 -6.43 -10.29 12.21
N SER A 94 -5.10 -10.37 12.14
CA SER A 94 -4.34 -11.57 11.75
C SER A 94 -4.71 -12.86 12.49
N ASP A 95 -5.07 -12.74 13.77
CA ASP A 95 -5.41 -13.89 14.61
C ASP A 95 -6.82 -14.46 14.33
N LYS A 96 -7.60 -13.84 13.44
CA LYS A 96 -9.01 -14.19 13.18
C LYS A 96 -9.35 -14.13 11.69
N THR A 97 -9.26 -15.26 11.00
CA THR A 97 -9.55 -15.40 9.56
C THR A 97 -10.89 -14.77 9.15
N GLN A 98 -11.98 -15.03 9.89
CA GLN A 98 -13.30 -14.46 9.58
C GLN A 98 -13.33 -12.93 9.65
N GLU A 99 -12.56 -12.34 10.57
CA GLU A 99 -12.47 -10.89 10.69
C GLU A 99 -11.65 -10.33 9.50
N GLN A 100 -10.57 -11.00 9.09
CA GLN A 100 -9.82 -10.64 7.88
C GLN A 100 -10.70 -10.69 6.63
N GLU A 101 -11.44 -11.78 6.41
CA GLU A 101 -12.37 -11.94 5.29
C GLU A 101 -13.40 -10.81 5.27
N TYR A 102 -13.98 -10.46 6.43
CA TYR A 102 -14.89 -9.33 6.54
C TYR A 102 -14.21 -7.99 6.15
N ARG A 103 -12.99 -7.73 6.64
CA ARG A 103 -12.22 -6.53 6.32
C ARG A 103 -11.90 -6.46 4.82
N ILE A 104 -11.53 -7.57 4.19
CA ILE A 104 -11.26 -7.69 2.76
C ILE A 104 -12.52 -7.43 1.94
N ASN A 105 -13.63 -8.05 2.29
CA ASN A 105 -14.91 -7.84 1.60
C ASN A 105 -15.36 -6.38 1.64
N ARG A 106 -15.13 -5.67 2.76
CA ARG A 106 -15.38 -4.22 2.84
C ARG A 106 -14.49 -3.43 1.88
N LEU A 107 -13.19 -3.74 1.81
CA LEU A 107 -12.26 -3.08 0.89
C LEU A 107 -12.67 -3.29 -0.58
N MET A 108 -12.99 -4.53 -0.95
CA MET A 108 -13.41 -4.88 -2.31
C MET A 108 -14.73 -4.21 -2.68
N ALA A 109 -15.71 -4.23 -1.77
CA ALA A 109 -16.98 -3.56 -2.01
C ALA A 109 -16.82 -2.05 -2.22
N ASP A 110 -15.91 -1.40 -1.49
CA ASP A 110 -15.63 0.03 -1.67
C ASP A 110 -15.04 0.34 -3.05
N HIS A 111 -14.12 -0.50 -3.53
CA HIS A 111 -13.51 -0.37 -4.86
C HIS A 111 -14.51 -0.62 -5.99
N PHE A 112 -15.36 -1.63 -5.82
CA PHE A 112 -16.28 -2.10 -6.85
C PHE A 112 -17.58 -1.29 -6.96
N LYS A 113 -17.95 -0.56 -5.90
CA LYS A 113 -19.21 0.17 -5.78
C LYS A 113 -19.50 1.12 -6.96
N PHE A 114 -18.47 1.75 -7.50
CA PHE A 114 -18.61 2.74 -8.56
C PHE A 114 -18.65 2.10 -9.95
N GLU A 115 -17.82 1.07 -10.19
CA GLU A 115 -17.69 0.43 -11.50
C GLU A 115 -18.85 -0.53 -11.80
N PHE A 116 -19.46 -1.15 -10.78
CA PHE A 116 -20.48 -2.16 -11.03
C PHE A 116 -21.69 -1.66 -11.82
N LYS A 117 -22.04 -0.38 -11.67
CA LYS A 117 -23.20 0.17 -12.40
C LYS A 117 -22.96 0.19 -13.91
N ASP A 118 -21.70 0.36 -14.30
CA ASP A 118 -21.29 0.59 -15.68
C ASP A 118 -21.01 -0.71 -16.45
N TYR A 119 -20.91 -1.85 -15.76
CA TYR A 119 -20.78 -3.16 -16.39
C TYR A 119 -22.07 -3.62 -17.10
N SER A 120 -21.90 -4.42 -18.14
CA SER A 120 -22.97 -5.16 -18.81
C SER A 120 -23.63 -6.19 -17.89
N ASP A 121 -24.81 -6.67 -18.24
CA ASP A 121 -25.52 -7.68 -17.44
C ASP A 121 -24.75 -9.00 -17.36
N GLU A 122 -24.03 -9.39 -18.42
CA GLU A 122 -23.17 -10.58 -18.45
C GLU A 122 -21.95 -10.46 -17.53
N GLU A 123 -21.28 -9.30 -17.53
CA GLU A 123 -20.19 -9.02 -16.59
C GLU A 123 -20.69 -9.00 -15.15
N LYS A 124 -21.87 -8.41 -14.91
CA LYS A 124 -22.50 -8.39 -13.58
C LYS A 124 -22.81 -9.80 -13.09
N ASP A 125 -23.30 -10.68 -13.95
CA ASP A 125 -23.56 -12.09 -13.62
C ASP A 125 -22.28 -12.86 -13.33
N THR A 126 -21.23 -12.65 -14.13
CA THR A 126 -19.90 -13.22 -13.89
C THR A 126 -19.38 -12.80 -12.52
N ILE A 127 -19.45 -11.52 -12.18
CA ILE A 127 -18.97 -11.02 -10.91
C ILE A 127 -19.79 -11.55 -9.73
N ARG A 128 -21.11 -11.71 -9.88
CA ARG A 128 -21.96 -12.35 -8.86
C ARG A 128 -21.57 -13.81 -8.61
N GLN A 129 -21.14 -14.52 -9.65
CA GLN A 129 -20.69 -15.91 -9.54
C GLN A 129 -19.30 -16.01 -8.90
N ASP A 130 -18.40 -15.09 -9.25
CA ASP A 130 -17.01 -15.10 -8.78
C ASP A 130 -16.87 -14.55 -7.35
N TRP A 131 -17.73 -13.62 -6.94
CA TRP A 131 -17.68 -12.92 -5.65
C TRP A 131 -19.05 -12.88 -4.94
N PRO A 132 -19.70 -14.04 -4.73
CA PRO A 132 -21.05 -14.11 -4.16
C PRO A 132 -21.15 -13.48 -2.76
N GLU A 133 -20.04 -13.42 -2.02
CA GLU A 133 -19.96 -12.82 -0.69
C GLU A 133 -20.25 -11.32 -0.68
N LEU A 134 -20.13 -10.62 -1.82
CA LEU A 134 -20.44 -9.20 -1.97
C LEU A 134 -21.93 -8.92 -2.23
N PHE A 135 -22.75 -9.95 -2.39
CA PHE A 135 -24.16 -9.85 -2.77
C PHE A 135 -25.09 -10.50 -1.73
N GLU A 136 -26.28 -9.94 -1.59
CA GLU A 136 -27.41 -10.51 -0.87
C GLU A 136 -28.03 -11.67 -1.68
N LEU A 137 -28.86 -12.50 -1.03
CA LEU A 137 -29.57 -13.61 -1.69
C LEU A 137 -30.47 -13.17 -2.86
N ASP A 138 -30.92 -11.91 -2.87
CA ASP A 138 -31.71 -11.32 -3.95
C ASP A 138 -30.85 -10.71 -5.07
N GLY A 139 -29.54 -10.92 -5.04
CA GLY A 139 -28.57 -10.45 -6.04
C GLY A 139 -28.22 -8.97 -5.94
N LYS A 140 -28.74 -8.24 -4.93
CA LYS A 140 -28.33 -6.85 -4.66
C LYS A 140 -26.97 -6.82 -3.99
N GLN A 141 -26.17 -5.81 -4.28
CA GLN A 141 -24.91 -5.59 -3.58
C GLN A 141 -25.16 -5.37 -2.07
N LYS A 142 -24.38 -6.05 -1.24
CA LYS A 142 -24.33 -5.79 0.20
C LYS A 142 -23.88 -4.35 0.42
N LYS A 143 -24.50 -3.70 1.41
CA LYS A 143 -24.11 -2.35 1.81
C LYS A 143 -23.04 -2.44 2.90
N PHE A 144 -21.82 -2.07 2.54
CA PHE A 144 -20.74 -1.89 3.49
C PHE A 144 -20.58 -0.40 3.85
N GLU A 145 -20.14 -0.13 5.07
CA GLU A 145 -19.77 1.24 5.47
C GLU A 145 -18.55 1.70 4.65
N TYR A 146 -18.62 2.94 4.15
CA TYR A 146 -17.56 3.56 3.35
C TYR A 146 -16.21 3.57 4.09
N LEU A 147 -15.17 3.05 3.44
CA LEU A 147 -13.83 2.95 4.00
C LEU A 147 -12.92 4.07 3.51
N SER A 148 -13.04 5.25 4.13
CA SER A 148 -12.06 6.32 3.90
C SER A 148 -10.68 5.94 4.47
N SER A 149 -9.60 6.54 3.95
CA SER A 149 -8.25 6.38 4.52
C SER A 149 -8.17 6.78 6.00
N LYS A 150 -9.05 7.68 6.46
CA LYS A 150 -9.20 8.02 7.89
C LYS A 150 -9.80 6.84 8.66
N LYS A 151 -10.88 6.26 8.16
CA LYS A 151 -11.57 5.13 8.79
C LYS A 151 -10.66 3.91 8.89
N LEU A 152 -9.86 3.62 7.86
CA LEU A 152 -8.87 2.53 7.88
C LEU A 152 -7.92 2.65 9.08
N VAL A 153 -7.38 3.84 9.36
CA VAL A 153 -6.48 4.07 10.50
C VAL A 153 -7.21 3.99 11.84
N GLU A 154 -8.44 4.50 11.92
CA GLU A 154 -9.25 4.47 13.14
C GLU A 154 -9.62 3.03 13.56
N GLU A 155 -9.75 2.12 12.59
CA GLU A 155 -10.08 0.72 12.82
C GLU A 155 -8.86 -0.21 13.00
N ILE A 156 -7.63 0.32 12.93
CA ILE A 156 -6.41 -0.41 13.33
C ILE A 156 -6.21 -0.20 14.83
N THR A 157 -6.49 -1.23 15.63
CA THR A 157 -6.58 -1.11 17.09
C THR A 157 -5.82 -2.19 17.86
N ASN A 158 -5.55 -3.35 17.27
CA ASN A 158 -5.00 -4.49 17.98
C ASN A 158 -3.47 -4.40 18.12
N PHE A 159 -2.79 -3.78 17.15
CA PHE A 159 -1.33 -3.62 17.18
C PHE A 159 -0.93 -2.14 17.12
N GLU A 160 -0.33 -1.63 18.21
CA GLU A 160 0.11 -0.22 18.30
C GLU A 160 1.10 0.16 17.18
N SER A 161 2.00 -0.77 16.82
CA SER A 161 2.96 -0.60 15.73
C SER A 161 2.25 -0.33 14.41
N LEU A 162 1.24 -1.14 14.05
CA LEU A 162 0.46 -0.97 12.81
C LEU A 162 -0.33 0.33 12.82
N GLN A 163 -0.89 0.72 13.98
CA GLN A 163 -1.60 1.98 14.08
C GLN A 163 -0.67 3.18 13.84
N ARG A 164 0.54 3.15 14.41
CA ARG A 164 1.53 4.22 14.22
C ARG A 164 1.95 4.32 12.75
N GLU A 165 2.32 3.20 12.13
CA GLU A 165 2.74 3.19 10.72
C GLU A 165 1.58 3.53 9.78
N GLY A 166 0.36 3.09 10.10
CA GLY A 166 -0.86 3.45 9.37
C GLY A 166 -1.15 4.96 9.38
N LYS A 167 -0.93 5.64 10.52
CA LYS A 167 -1.02 7.12 10.60
C LYS A 167 -0.05 7.80 9.64
N ILE A 168 1.20 7.34 9.60
CA ILE A 168 2.23 7.86 8.69
C ILE A 168 1.82 7.63 7.23
N CYS A 169 1.43 6.41 6.87
CA CYS A 169 1.00 6.07 5.51
C CYS A 169 -0.17 6.94 5.05
N ARG A 170 -1.17 7.14 5.93
CA ARG A 170 -2.31 8.01 5.65
C ARG A 170 -1.88 9.45 5.41
N GLU A 171 -1.00 10.02 6.24
CA GLU A 171 -0.53 11.39 6.07
C GLU A 171 0.19 11.59 4.73
N VAL A 172 1.05 10.65 4.35
CA VAL A 172 1.74 10.66 3.05
C VAL A 172 0.72 10.51 1.91
N TYR A 173 -0.18 9.53 2.00
CA TYR A 173 -1.27 9.34 1.03
C TYR A 173 -2.08 10.61 0.82
N MET A 174 -2.48 11.30 1.91
CA MET A 174 -3.28 12.52 1.84
C MET A 174 -2.52 13.70 1.23
N LYS A 175 -1.19 13.76 1.37
CA LYS A 175 -0.36 14.76 0.69
C LYS A 175 -0.25 14.46 -0.79
N LEU A 176 -0.08 13.18 -1.16
CA LEU A 176 0.05 12.76 -2.56
C LEU A 176 -1.29 12.71 -3.30
N SER A 177 -2.42 12.44 -2.64
CA SER A 177 -3.75 12.44 -3.28
C SER A 177 -4.18 13.81 -3.77
N LYS A 178 -3.67 14.88 -3.17
CA LYS A 178 -3.86 16.25 -3.66
C LYS A 178 -3.26 16.49 -5.05
N PHE A 179 -2.32 15.64 -5.51
CA PHE A 179 -1.80 15.71 -6.88
C PHE A 179 -2.90 15.41 -7.91
N GLU A 180 -3.86 14.53 -7.62
CA GLU A 180 -4.89 14.12 -8.60
C GLU A 180 -6.19 14.93 -8.44
N HIS A 181 -6.59 15.21 -7.19
CA HIS A 181 -7.98 15.58 -6.89
C HIS A 181 -8.24 17.08 -6.72
N ASN A 182 -7.24 17.95 -6.87
CA ASN A 182 -7.42 19.38 -6.62
C ASN A 182 -6.72 20.24 -7.67
N GLY A 183 -7.42 20.58 -8.77
CA GLY A 183 -6.83 21.21 -9.96
C GLY A 183 -5.89 22.39 -9.73
N ALA A 184 -6.17 23.27 -8.76
CA ALA A 184 -5.27 24.39 -8.44
C ALA A 184 -4.00 23.92 -7.72
N PHE A 185 -4.13 23.03 -6.73
CA PHE A 185 -2.99 22.43 -6.05
C PHE A 185 -2.21 21.47 -6.95
N THR A 186 -2.90 20.70 -7.79
CA THR A 186 -2.33 19.86 -8.84
C THR A 186 -1.47 20.69 -9.78
N PHE A 187 -1.93 21.85 -10.23
CA PHE A 187 -1.16 22.74 -11.09
C PHE A 187 0.13 23.21 -10.41
N ASP A 188 0.04 23.75 -9.19
CA ASP A 188 1.21 24.20 -8.42
C ASP A 188 2.20 23.07 -8.17
N ILE A 189 1.69 21.88 -7.89
CA ILE A 189 2.49 20.69 -7.58
C ILE A 189 3.10 20.05 -8.83
N LEU A 190 2.43 20.07 -9.99
CA LEU A 190 2.97 19.62 -11.28
C LEU A 190 4.10 20.55 -11.75
N LEU A 191 4.01 21.84 -11.41
CA LEU A 191 5.02 22.83 -11.72
C LEU A 191 6.12 22.92 -10.65
N ALA A 192 5.85 22.51 -9.41
CA ALA A 192 6.80 22.53 -8.29
C ALA A 192 8.18 21.93 -8.62
N PRO A 193 8.31 20.84 -9.42
CA PRO A 193 9.61 20.32 -9.81
C PRO A 193 10.41 21.27 -10.71
N TYR A 194 9.72 22.14 -11.45
CA TYR A 194 10.32 23.12 -12.34
C TYR A 194 10.67 24.44 -11.64
N ILE A 195 10.16 24.66 -10.42
CA ILE A 195 10.44 25.84 -9.58
C ILE A 195 11.62 25.53 -8.64
N PRO A 196 12.78 26.22 -8.75
CA PRO A 196 14.00 25.89 -8.00
C PRO A 196 13.83 25.80 -6.48
N GLU A 197 12.99 26.65 -5.88
CA GLU A 197 12.76 26.72 -4.44
C GLU A 197 11.80 25.62 -3.93
N GLN A 198 11.00 25.05 -4.82
CA GLN A 198 10.01 24.03 -4.49
C GLN A 198 10.51 22.61 -4.75
N TYR A 199 11.36 22.43 -5.76
CA TYR A 199 11.88 21.12 -6.13
C TYR A 199 12.55 20.35 -4.96
N PRO A 200 13.36 20.98 -4.07
CA PRO A 200 13.90 20.31 -2.89
C PRO A 200 12.82 19.79 -1.94
N LYS A 201 11.70 20.51 -1.80
CA LYS A 201 10.57 20.11 -0.93
C LYS A 201 9.85 18.89 -1.51
N VAL A 202 9.67 18.83 -2.82
CA VAL A 202 9.05 17.68 -3.50
C VAL A 202 9.95 16.46 -3.40
N LYS A 203 11.28 16.61 -3.62
CA LYS A 203 12.24 15.51 -3.41
C LYS A 203 12.22 15.00 -1.97
N ALA A 204 12.10 15.88 -0.98
CA ALA A 204 11.97 15.48 0.42
C ALA A 204 10.68 14.69 0.70
N LEU A 205 9.54 15.08 0.10
CA LEU A 205 8.29 14.33 0.22
C LEU A 205 8.38 12.95 -0.42
N ILE A 206 8.92 12.86 -1.64
CA ILE A 206 9.18 11.59 -2.34
C ILE A 206 10.02 10.67 -1.45
N LYS A 207 11.09 11.20 -0.86
CA LYS A 207 11.97 10.45 0.01
C LYS A 207 11.25 9.91 1.25
N VAL A 208 10.46 10.74 1.92
CA VAL A 208 9.65 10.29 3.06
C VAL A 208 8.70 9.17 2.63
N ALA A 209 8.04 9.33 1.48
CA ALA A 209 7.10 8.34 0.98
C ALA A 209 7.79 7.02 0.59
N ILE A 210 8.98 7.06 -0.03
CA ILE A 210 9.78 5.85 -0.33
C ILE A 210 10.15 5.15 0.98
N ASN A 211 10.64 5.89 1.97
CA ASN A 211 11.01 5.32 3.26
C ASN A 211 9.79 4.71 3.98
N SER A 212 8.64 5.37 3.95
CA SER A 212 7.39 4.82 4.47
C SER A 212 6.98 3.56 3.72
N ALA A 213 7.13 3.53 2.40
CA ALA A 213 6.82 2.36 1.59
C ALA A 213 7.71 1.19 2.02
N VAL A 214 9.02 1.44 2.06
CA VAL A 214 10.06 0.50 2.49
C VAL A 214 9.75 -0.08 3.88
N ILE A 215 9.46 0.77 4.88
CA ILE A 215 9.12 0.32 6.23
C ILE A 215 7.84 -0.52 6.22
N GLY A 216 6.86 -0.12 5.42
CA GLY A 216 5.63 -0.88 5.21
C GLY A 216 5.91 -2.27 4.68
N ILE A 217 6.59 -2.35 3.54
CA ILE A 217 7.00 -3.60 2.90
C ILE A 217 7.78 -4.48 3.86
N ARG A 218 8.73 -3.91 4.61
CA ARG A 218 9.52 -4.66 5.58
C ARG A 218 8.64 -5.25 6.69
N THR A 219 7.75 -4.45 7.26
CA THR A 219 6.80 -4.90 8.29
C THR A 219 5.97 -6.08 7.79
N LEU A 220 5.56 -6.01 6.52
CA LEU A 220 4.81 -7.05 5.84
C LEU A 220 5.67 -8.28 5.53
N CYS A 221 6.92 -8.11 5.10
CA CYS A 221 7.80 -9.25 4.87
C CYS A 221 8.16 -9.95 6.18
N ASP A 222 8.44 -9.20 7.24
CA ASP A 222 8.84 -9.73 8.54
C ASP A 222 7.74 -10.60 9.14
N TYR A 223 6.45 -10.21 9.07
CA TYR A 223 5.35 -11.07 9.54
C TYR A 223 5.34 -12.43 8.81
N TRP A 224 5.55 -12.46 7.49
CA TRP A 224 5.44 -13.69 6.70
C TRP A 224 6.72 -14.55 6.77
N LEU A 225 7.90 -13.94 6.83
CA LEU A 225 9.20 -14.63 6.90
C LEU A 225 9.50 -15.19 8.29
N THR A 226 8.83 -14.71 9.34
CA THR A 226 9.14 -15.08 10.72
C THR A 226 8.05 -15.91 11.40
N LYS A 227 7.23 -16.65 10.63
CA LYS A 227 6.05 -17.49 11.00
C LYS A 227 6.27 -18.51 12.16
N ASP A 228 6.77 -18.02 13.29
CA ASP A 228 6.86 -18.56 14.64
C ASP A 228 6.08 -17.57 15.51
N ASP A 229 5.48 -18.03 16.62
CA ASP A 229 4.55 -17.33 17.55
C ASP A 229 5.04 -15.97 18.16
N LEU A 230 6.12 -15.39 17.65
CA LEU A 230 6.84 -14.21 18.13
C LEU A 230 6.51 -12.89 17.40
N ILE A 231 5.54 -12.85 16.49
CA ILE A 231 5.18 -11.60 15.78
C ILE A 231 4.68 -10.50 16.75
N SER A 232 4.12 -10.89 17.89
CA SER A 232 3.73 -9.95 18.96
C SER A 232 4.92 -9.23 19.62
N SER A 233 6.11 -9.83 19.68
CA SER A 233 7.22 -9.29 20.50
C SER A 233 8.34 -8.60 19.70
N LYS A 234 8.53 -8.93 18.42
CA LYS A 234 9.70 -8.46 17.63
C LYS A 234 9.48 -7.22 16.77
N LEU A 235 8.24 -6.76 16.58
CA LEU A 235 7.98 -5.45 15.93
C LEU A 235 8.50 -4.25 16.75
N THR A 236 8.89 -4.49 18.00
CA THR A 236 9.34 -3.47 18.97
C THR A 236 10.79 -3.04 18.79
N GLU A 237 11.68 -3.82 18.15
CA GLU A 237 13.13 -3.54 18.15
C GLU A 237 13.70 -3.02 16.82
N SER A 238 13.03 -3.26 15.69
CA SER A 238 13.62 -3.01 14.36
C SER A 238 13.52 -1.57 13.81
N VAL A 239 12.81 -0.68 14.49
CA VAL A 239 12.55 0.70 14.01
C VAL A 239 13.62 1.71 14.46
N HIS A 240 14.45 1.40 15.46
CA HIS A 240 15.35 2.39 16.09
C HIS A 240 16.75 2.52 15.48
N LYS A 241 17.14 1.68 14.50
CA LYS A 241 18.48 1.74 13.89
C LYS A 241 18.58 2.60 12.62
N ILE A 242 17.47 2.88 11.94
CA ILE A 242 17.49 3.60 10.64
C ILE A 242 17.32 5.12 10.82
N LEU A 243 16.85 5.60 11.97
CA LEU A 243 16.68 7.03 12.25
C LEU A 243 17.78 7.64 13.14
N LYS A 244 18.86 6.90 13.42
CA LYS A 244 19.99 7.37 14.25
C LYS A 244 21.34 7.48 13.51
N ASN A 245 21.37 7.29 12.19
CA ASN A 245 22.54 7.55 11.34
C ASN A 245 22.23 8.60 10.27
#